data_AF-A0A963L719-F1
#
_entry.id   AF-A0A963L719-F1
#
_cell.length_a   1.000
_cell.length_b   1.000
_cell.length_c   1.000
_cell.angle_alpha   90.00
_cell.angle_beta   90.00
_cell.angle_gamma   90.00
#
_symmetry.space_group_name_H-M   'P 1'
#
loop_
_entity.id
_entity.type
_entity.pdbx_description
1 polymer ?
#
loop_
_entity_poly.entity_id
_entity_poly.type
_entity_poly.pdbx_seq_one_letter_code
_entity_poly.pdbx_strand_id
1 'polypeptide(L)'
;MATQKIIWTVLPKGFTRDGEPVVSLVPSFRLTPQSASEQVLEAFPDLLDWPGQLRRTRFALRVGAQSFDLRPVSEPDPDTWQRAFAKDLPVAGYVFNDLSVHNLRSYPVRSVVSFLHTHYGELAENEGLQRPPLFGTGTRLQRMLGEMGIRPGRQRIGIGRWFSDGRTKEGGKTHLESSLDADYFSEQGFAPPTVVGIDGKPQDNSTSYISDRKLRRALPAALSGAAAAHFSGEPEYALYQANRFYQRPENERAYERLPVAGAASALLKAPEFDFHRLAASFNDAPAVMRRLGLVIDAVVIGGRALVEQAQALPLHAL
;
A
#
# COMPACT_ATOMS: atom_id res chain seq x y z
N MET A 1 -12.58 -13.04 -27.00
CA MET A 1 -13.23 -13.91 -26.00
C MET A 1 -12.75 -13.48 -24.63
N ALA A 2 -13.66 -13.01 -23.80
CA ALA A 2 -13.40 -12.59 -22.43
C ALA A 2 -12.59 -13.66 -21.67
N THR A 3 -11.60 -13.23 -20.90
CA THR A 3 -10.78 -14.14 -20.10
C THR A 3 -11.00 -13.90 -18.62
N GLN A 4 -11.05 -14.99 -17.86
CA GLN A 4 -11.18 -14.95 -16.40
C GLN A 4 -10.00 -15.67 -15.75
N LYS A 5 -9.55 -15.13 -14.62
CA LYS A 5 -8.58 -15.78 -13.74
C LYS A 5 -9.06 -15.63 -12.31
N ILE A 6 -9.15 -16.75 -11.60
CA ILE A 6 -9.52 -16.77 -10.17
C ILE A 6 -8.27 -17.10 -9.38
N ILE A 7 -7.87 -16.21 -8.49
CA ILE A 7 -6.76 -16.43 -7.55
C ILE A 7 -7.37 -16.78 -6.21
N TRP A 8 -6.93 -17.88 -5.63
CA TRP A 8 -7.40 -18.34 -4.33
C TRP A 8 -6.38 -17.99 -3.25
N THR A 9 -6.85 -17.32 -2.20
CA THR A 9 -6.08 -17.11 -0.97
C THR A 9 -6.65 -18.00 0.13
N VAL A 10 -5.81 -18.85 0.70
CA VAL A 10 -6.17 -19.67 1.86
C VAL A 10 -5.74 -18.95 3.14
N LEU A 11 -6.66 -18.86 4.10
CA LEU A 11 -6.45 -18.21 5.39
C LEU A 11 -6.80 -19.19 6.52
N PRO A 12 -6.02 -19.25 7.61
CA PRO A 12 -6.41 -19.98 8.81
C PRO A 12 -7.69 -19.38 9.41
N LYS A 13 -8.66 -20.23 9.79
CA LYS A 13 -9.90 -19.81 10.46
C LYS A 13 -9.98 -20.32 11.91
N GLY A 14 -9.40 -21.49 12.18
CA GLY A 14 -9.41 -22.10 13.51
C GLY A 14 -9.44 -23.62 13.42
N PHE A 15 -10.16 -24.27 14.34
CA PHE A 15 -10.27 -25.72 14.44
C PHE A 15 -11.72 -26.17 14.63
N THR A 16 -12.03 -27.39 14.23
CA THR A 16 -13.27 -28.08 14.62
C THR A 16 -13.18 -28.54 16.09
N ARG A 17 -14.29 -29.02 16.65
CA ARG A 17 -14.30 -29.63 18.00
C ARG A 17 -13.39 -30.85 18.10
N ASP A 18 -13.20 -31.57 17.01
CA ASP A 18 -12.37 -32.79 16.94
C ASP A 18 -10.88 -32.47 16.71
N GLY A 19 -10.52 -31.19 16.65
CA GLY A 19 -9.15 -30.71 16.47
C GLY A 19 -8.68 -30.62 15.01
N GLU A 20 -9.59 -30.76 14.04
CA GLU A 20 -9.22 -30.62 12.62
C GLU A 20 -9.09 -29.13 12.24
N PRO A 21 -8.04 -28.73 11.50
CA PRO A 21 -7.91 -27.36 11.02
C PRO A 21 -9.07 -26.95 10.11
N VAL A 22 -9.51 -25.70 10.27
CA VAL A 22 -10.48 -25.05 9.40
C VAL A 22 -9.79 -23.88 8.71
N VAL A 23 -9.98 -23.79 7.40
CA VAL A 23 -9.46 -22.71 6.56
C VAL A 23 -10.60 -21.97 5.88
N SER A 24 -10.37 -20.70 5.56
CA SER A 24 -11.21 -19.91 4.66
C SER A 24 -10.49 -19.72 3.32
N LEU A 25 -11.17 -20.06 2.24
CA LEU A 25 -10.74 -19.83 0.87
C LEU A 25 -11.41 -18.55 0.36
N VAL A 26 -10.61 -17.58 -0.08
CA VAL A 26 -11.08 -16.29 -0.60
C VAL A 26 -10.72 -16.21 -2.09
N PRO A 27 -11.71 -16.24 -3.00
CA PRO A 27 -11.48 -16.02 -4.42
C PRO A 27 -11.28 -14.54 -4.74
N SER A 28 -10.28 -14.24 -5.55
CA SER A 28 -10.08 -12.95 -6.20
C SER A 28 -10.27 -13.13 -7.70
N PHE A 29 -11.35 -12.55 -8.22
CA PHE A 29 -11.69 -12.61 -9.64
C PHE A 29 -10.92 -11.54 -10.41
N ARG A 30 -10.29 -11.94 -11.52
CA ARG A 30 -9.74 -11.04 -12.52
C ARG A 30 -10.48 -11.28 -13.83
N LEU A 31 -11.36 -10.36 -14.19
CA LEU A 31 -12.19 -10.43 -15.37
C LEU A 31 -11.63 -9.47 -16.42
N THR A 32 -11.34 -10.00 -17.62
CA THR A 32 -10.74 -9.23 -18.71
C THR A 32 -11.63 -9.31 -19.94
N PRO A 33 -12.53 -8.33 -20.14
CA PRO A 33 -13.20 -8.12 -21.42
C PRO A 33 -12.16 -7.85 -22.52
N GLN A 34 -12.34 -8.41 -23.71
CA GLN A 34 -11.50 -8.13 -24.90
C GLN A 34 -12.21 -7.19 -25.90
N SER A 35 -13.51 -6.95 -25.72
CA SER A 35 -14.32 -6.07 -26.55
C SER A 35 -15.42 -5.37 -25.74
N ALA A 36 -16.02 -4.32 -26.31
CA ALA A 36 -17.07 -3.55 -25.63
C ALA A 36 -18.31 -4.39 -25.28
N SER A 37 -18.69 -5.35 -26.14
CA SER A 37 -19.80 -6.28 -25.88
C SER A 37 -19.53 -7.27 -24.75
N GLU A 38 -18.28 -7.41 -24.32
CA GLU A 38 -17.88 -8.30 -23.21
C GLU A 38 -17.77 -7.56 -21.86
N GLN A 39 -18.10 -6.26 -21.79
CA GLN A 39 -18.03 -5.45 -20.56
C GLN A 39 -19.25 -5.62 -19.64
N VAL A 40 -19.81 -6.83 -19.62
CA VAL A 40 -20.96 -7.22 -18.80
C VAL A 40 -20.74 -8.62 -18.23
N LEU A 41 -21.37 -8.92 -17.10
CA LEU A 41 -21.20 -10.20 -16.41
C LEU A 41 -21.60 -11.41 -17.26
N GLU A 42 -22.56 -11.25 -18.18
CA GLU A 42 -22.98 -12.27 -19.16
C GLU A 42 -21.82 -12.84 -20.00
N ALA A 43 -20.76 -12.08 -20.20
CA ALA A 43 -19.55 -12.55 -20.90
C ALA A 43 -18.68 -13.53 -20.08
N PHE A 44 -19.02 -13.75 -18.80
CA PHE A 44 -18.29 -14.62 -17.86
C PHE A 44 -19.22 -15.71 -17.27
N PRO A 45 -19.53 -16.79 -18.03
CA PRO A 45 -20.57 -17.76 -17.65
C PRO A 45 -20.39 -18.44 -16.29
N ASP A 46 -19.14 -18.66 -15.87
CA ASP A 46 -18.85 -19.27 -14.57
C ASP A 46 -19.30 -18.41 -13.38
N LEU A 47 -19.44 -17.10 -13.60
CA LEU A 47 -19.92 -16.15 -12.59
C LEU A 47 -21.41 -15.86 -12.68
N LEU A 48 -22.13 -16.39 -13.67
CA LEU A 48 -23.59 -16.33 -13.68
C LEU A 48 -24.21 -17.29 -12.66
N ASP A 49 -23.58 -18.44 -12.44
CA ASP A 49 -23.94 -19.44 -11.42
C ASP A 49 -22.71 -19.84 -10.59
N TRP A 50 -22.07 -18.84 -9.97
CA TRP A 50 -20.87 -19.07 -9.16
C TRP A 50 -21.10 -20.07 -8.02
N PRO A 51 -22.17 -19.95 -7.19
CA PRO A 51 -22.49 -20.96 -6.18
C PRO A 51 -22.66 -22.38 -6.73
N GLY A 52 -23.29 -22.56 -7.90
CA GLY A 52 -23.42 -23.86 -8.53
C GLY A 52 -22.07 -24.42 -9.01
N GLN A 53 -21.19 -23.58 -9.55
CA GLN A 53 -19.82 -23.96 -9.89
C GLN A 53 -19.04 -24.41 -8.65
N LEU A 54 -19.18 -23.71 -7.53
CA LEU A 54 -18.51 -24.07 -6.28
C LEU A 54 -18.91 -25.45 -5.76
N ARG A 55 -20.19 -25.83 -5.86
CA ARG A 55 -20.69 -27.15 -5.44
C ARG A 55 -20.06 -28.31 -6.23
N ARG A 56 -19.72 -28.07 -7.49
CA ARG A 56 -19.08 -29.05 -8.38
C ARG A 56 -17.54 -29.04 -8.23
N THR A 57 -16.98 -28.00 -7.64
CA THR A 57 -15.54 -27.84 -7.46
C THR A 57 -15.03 -28.72 -6.32
N ARG A 58 -13.78 -29.19 -6.43
CA ARG A 58 -13.05 -29.88 -5.37
C ARG A 58 -11.78 -29.11 -5.07
N PHE A 59 -11.43 -29.03 -3.80
CA PHE A 59 -10.27 -28.29 -3.33
C PHE A 59 -9.33 -29.23 -2.58
N ALA A 60 -8.03 -29.05 -2.78
CA ALA A 60 -6.99 -29.71 -2.00
C ALA A 60 -6.01 -28.65 -1.51
N LEU A 61 -5.59 -28.78 -0.25
CA LEU A 61 -4.59 -27.93 0.38
C LEU A 61 -3.24 -28.63 0.33
N ARG A 62 -2.27 -28.01 -0.32
CA ARG A 62 -0.89 -28.49 -0.34
C ARG A 62 -0.05 -27.73 0.70
N VAL A 63 0.55 -28.46 1.64
CA VAL A 63 1.51 -27.92 2.61
C VAL A 63 2.80 -28.71 2.49
N GLY A 64 3.88 -28.05 2.04
CA GLY A 64 5.12 -28.74 1.68
C GLY A 64 4.87 -29.81 0.62
N ALA A 65 5.25 -31.05 0.92
CA ALA A 65 5.04 -32.23 0.06
C ALA A 65 3.69 -32.94 0.31
N GLN A 66 2.94 -32.56 1.35
CA GLN A 66 1.68 -33.19 1.70
C GLN A 66 0.49 -32.48 1.04
N SER A 67 -0.54 -33.26 0.70
CA SER A 67 -1.80 -32.76 0.14
C SER A 67 -2.96 -33.31 0.96
N PHE A 68 -3.89 -32.43 1.31
CA PHE A 68 -5.08 -32.74 2.12
C PHE A 68 -6.33 -32.32 1.37
N ASP A 69 -7.35 -33.17 1.35
CA ASP A 69 -8.63 -32.79 0.78
C ASP A 69 -9.30 -31.74 1.66
N LEU A 70 -9.90 -30.73 1.01
CA LEU A 70 -10.70 -29.73 1.69
C LEU A 70 -12.18 -30.07 1.50
N ARG A 71 -12.90 -30.20 2.61
CA ARG A 71 -14.36 -30.36 2.62
C ARG A 71 -15.02 -29.01 2.94
N PRO A 72 -15.63 -28.33 1.95
CA PRO A 72 -16.40 -27.13 2.21
C PRO A 72 -17.49 -27.37 3.24
N VAL A 73 -17.64 -26.44 4.18
CA VAL A 73 -18.70 -26.41 5.20
C VAL A 73 -19.57 -25.15 5.09
N SER A 74 -19.19 -24.21 4.23
CA SER A 74 -20.04 -23.10 3.81
C SER A 74 -21.00 -23.54 2.70
N GLU A 75 -22.23 -23.05 2.74
CA GLU A 75 -23.24 -23.28 1.71
C GLU A 75 -23.59 -21.98 0.98
N PRO A 76 -22.88 -21.66 -0.12
CA PRO A 76 -23.26 -20.55 -0.98
C PRO A 76 -24.67 -20.74 -1.56
N ASP A 77 -25.38 -19.62 -1.67
CA ASP A 77 -26.78 -19.54 -2.05
C ASP A 77 -26.92 -18.91 -3.45
N PRO A 78 -27.32 -19.71 -4.47
CA PRO A 78 -27.52 -19.23 -5.84
C PRO A 78 -28.50 -18.06 -5.96
N ASP A 79 -29.58 -18.05 -5.17
CA ASP A 79 -30.60 -17.00 -5.26
C ASP A 79 -30.07 -15.66 -4.75
N THR A 80 -29.28 -15.71 -3.67
CA THR A 80 -28.59 -14.52 -3.14
C THR A 80 -27.56 -14.00 -4.15
N TRP A 81 -26.82 -14.90 -4.80
CA TRP A 81 -25.85 -14.52 -5.83
C TRP A 81 -26.51 -13.83 -7.02
N GLN A 82 -27.56 -14.40 -7.59
CA GLN A 82 -28.25 -13.83 -8.77
C GLN A 82 -28.91 -12.47 -8.47
N ARG A 83 -29.35 -12.24 -7.23
CA ARG A 83 -29.87 -10.93 -6.80
C ARG A 83 -28.78 -9.87 -6.67
N ALA A 84 -27.57 -10.27 -6.26
CA ALA A 84 -26.44 -9.35 -6.12
C ALA A 84 -25.75 -9.10 -7.46
N PHE A 85 -25.58 -10.14 -8.28
CA PHE A 85 -24.79 -10.10 -9.51
C PHE A 85 -25.67 -10.44 -10.72
N ALA A 86 -26.39 -9.42 -11.20
CA ALA A 86 -27.22 -9.54 -12.39
C ALA A 86 -26.35 -9.75 -13.66
N LYS A 87 -26.91 -10.41 -14.68
CA LYS A 87 -26.19 -10.74 -15.92
C LYS A 87 -25.71 -9.50 -16.70
N ASP A 88 -26.43 -8.40 -16.58
CA ASP A 88 -26.14 -7.11 -17.21
C ASP A 88 -25.24 -6.22 -16.34
N LEU A 89 -24.77 -6.72 -15.18
CA LEU A 89 -23.87 -5.98 -14.31
C LEU A 89 -22.59 -5.62 -15.08
N PRO A 90 -22.18 -4.33 -15.09
CA PRO A 90 -20.97 -3.91 -15.79
C PRO A 90 -19.73 -4.63 -15.26
N VAL A 91 -18.82 -4.97 -16.15
CA VAL A 91 -17.49 -5.49 -15.81
C VAL A 91 -16.44 -4.57 -16.41
N ALA A 92 -15.76 -3.80 -15.55
CA ALA A 92 -14.64 -2.99 -15.99
C ALA A 92 -13.41 -3.89 -16.17
N GLY A 93 -12.84 -3.89 -17.37
CA GLY A 93 -11.53 -4.48 -17.60
C GLY A 93 -10.43 -3.69 -16.88
N TYR A 94 -9.33 -4.35 -16.55
CA TYR A 94 -8.14 -3.65 -16.05
C TYR A 94 -7.60 -2.72 -17.13
N VAL A 95 -7.56 -1.43 -16.82
CA VAL A 95 -6.88 -0.42 -17.63
C VAL A 95 -5.57 -0.10 -16.93
N PHE A 96 -4.45 -0.39 -17.58
CA PHE A 96 -3.14 0.00 -17.06
C PHE A 96 -3.07 1.52 -16.98
N ASN A 97 -3.00 2.04 -15.75
CA ASN A 97 -2.76 3.46 -15.54
C ASN A 97 -1.25 3.69 -15.49
N ASP A 98 -0.69 4.29 -16.54
CA ASP A 98 0.72 4.59 -16.60
C ASP A 98 1.08 5.74 -15.64
N LEU A 99 1.61 5.37 -14.48
CA LEU A 99 2.12 6.31 -13.48
C LEU A 99 3.62 6.60 -13.63
N SER A 100 4.29 6.13 -14.69
CA SER A 100 5.74 6.31 -14.89
C SER A 100 6.17 7.78 -14.96
N VAL A 101 5.26 8.66 -15.37
CA VAL A 101 5.48 10.12 -15.44
C VAL A 101 5.10 10.85 -14.13
N HIS A 102 4.62 10.15 -13.11
CA HIS A 102 4.21 10.79 -11.86
C HIS A 102 5.34 10.76 -10.83
N ASN A 103 5.55 11.89 -10.16
CA ASN A 103 6.53 12.01 -9.09
C ASN A 103 5.99 11.36 -7.81
N LEU A 104 6.60 10.24 -7.42
CA LEU A 104 6.30 9.56 -6.17
C LEU A 104 7.05 10.25 -5.02
N ARG A 105 6.30 10.89 -4.14
CA ARG A 105 6.79 11.37 -2.84
C ARG A 105 6.42 10.32 -1.80
N SER A 106 7.40 9.82 -1.06
CA SER A 106 7.26 8.88 0.07
C SER A 106 8.36 9.17 1.08
N TYR A 107 8.30 8.56 2.28
CA TYR A 107 9.31 8.76 3.31
C TYR A 107 9.49 7.51 4.19
N PRO A 108 10.69 7.28 4.75
CA PRO A 108 10.96 6.14 5.61
C PRO A 108 10.38 6.37 7.02
N VAL A 109 9.14 5.94 7.24
CA VAL A 109 8.42 6.08 8.53
C VAL A 109 9.27 5.57 9.71
N ARG A 110 9.95 4.42 9.53
CA ARG A 110 10.84 3.86 10.56
C ARG A 110 11.90 4.87 10.98
N SER A 111 12.61 5.50 10.03
CA SER A 111 13.67 6.45 10.34
C SER A 111 13.15 7.68 11.08
N VAL A 112 11.98 8.21 10.67
CA VAL A 112 11.33 9.34 11.35
C VAL A 112 10.92 8.97 12.78
N VAL A 113 10.28 7.82 12.96
CA VAL A 113 9.85 7.36 14.29
C VAL A 113 11.04 7.05 15.19
N SER A 114 12.08 6.38 14.67
CA SER A 114 13.32 6.13 15.42
C SER A 114 14.00 7.41 15.86
N PHE A 115 14.09 8.41 14.97
CA PHE A 115 14.64 9.72 15.31
C PHE A 115 13.86 10.37 16.47
N LEU A 116 12.54 10.42 16.36
CA LEU A 116 11.69 11.00 17.40
C LEU A 116 11.81 10.24 18.74
N HIS A 117 11.77 8.90 18.69
CA HIS A 117 11.88 8.07 19.88
C HIS A 117 13.22 8.27 20.60
N THR A 118 14.33 8.28 19.86
CA THR A 118 15.66 8.51 20.43
C THR A 118 15.75 9.88 21.09
N HIS A 119 15.46 10.97 20.37
CA HIS A 119 15.64 12.32 20.92
C HIS A 119 14.63 12.67 22.00
N TYR A 120 13.38 12.24 21.87
CA TYR A 120 12.37 12.45 22.92
C TYR A 120 12.70 11.64 24.17
N GLY A 121 13.14 10.38 24.01
CA GLY A 121 13.59 9.55 25.13
C GLY A 121 14.78 10.17 25.85
N GLU A 122 15.81 10.61 25.11
CA GLU A 122 16.96 11.29 25.70
C GLU A 122 16.58 12.58 26.43
N LEU A 123 15.67 13.40 25.88
CA LEU A 123 15.20 14.61 26.54
C LEU A 123 14.43 14.27 27.83
N ALA A 124 13.52 13.30 27.77
CA ALA A 124 12.72 12.89 28.92
C ALA A 124 13.57 12.30 30.06
N GLU A 125 14.55 11.46 29.74
CA GLU A 125 15.46 10.86 30.73
C GLU A 125 16.33 11.90 31.46
N ASN A 126 16.74 12.97 30.78
CA ASN A 126 17.74 13.89 31.30
C ASN A 126 17.14 15.18 31.88
N GLU A 127 16.06 15.69 31.27
CA GLU A 127 15.44 16.96 31.67
C GLU A 127 14.15 16.72 32.46
N GLY A 128 13.54 15.53 32.36
CA GLY A 128 12.31 15.17 33.03
C GLY A 128 11.17 16.14 32.69
N LEU A 129 10.67 16.86 33.70
CA LEU A 129 9.63 17.89 33.55
C LEU A 129 10.22 19.30 33.34
N GLN A 130 11.53 19.46 33.40
CA GLN A 130 12.18 20.75 33.19
C GLN A 130 12.26 21.09 31.70
N ARG A 131 12.26 22.39 31.40
CA ARG A 131 12.36 22.87 30.03
C ARG A 131 13.80 22.67 29.52
N PRO A 132 14.03 21.91 28.43
CA PRO A 132 15.36 21.73 27.89
C PRO A 132 15.96 23.06 27.40
N PRO A 133 17.26 23.31 27.64
CA PRO A 133 17.92 24.50 27.15
C PRO A 133 18.05 24.48 25.62
N LEU A 134 17.53 25.54 24.97
CA LEU A 134 17.60 25.75 23.51
C LEU A 134 19.01 26.10 23.02
N PHE A 135 19.83 26.73 23.87
CA PHE A 135 21.14 27.26 23.54
C PHE A 135 22.18 26.80 24.58
N GLY A 136 23.43 26.67 24.15
CA GLY A 136 24.56 26.15 24.93
C GLY A 136 25.28 25.05 24.16
N THR A 137 26.60 24.97 24.26
CA THR A 137 27.38 23.97 23.50
C THR A 137 27.03 22.56 23.96
N GLY A 138 26.49 21.74 23.04
CA GLY A 138 26.29 20.31 23.28
C GLY A 138 24.98 19.95 23.98
N THR A 139 24.01 20.86 24.07
CA THR A 139 22.69 20.50 24.61
C THR A 139 22.02 19.47 23.71
N ARG A 140 21.22 18.56 24.29
CA ARG A 140 20.53 17.49 23.55
C ARG A 140 19.53 18.07 22.54
N LEU A 141 18.85 19.15 22.93
CA LEU A 141 17.97 19.87 22.02
C LEU A 141 18.76 20.50 20.86
N GLN A 142 19.94 21.07 21.09
CA GLN A 142 20.80 21.55 20.01
C GLN A 142 21.25 20.42 19.08
N ARG A 143 21.56 19.23 19.62
CA ARG A 143 21.91 18.04 18.84
C ARG A 143 20.74 17.59 17.95
N MET A 144 19.55 17.44 18.54
CA MET A 144 18.33 17.11 17.80
C MET A 144 18.09 18.10 16.66
N LEU A 145 18.13 19.41 16.95
CA LEU A 145 18.00 20.46 15.94
C LEU A 145 19.07 20.31 14.83
N GLY A 146 20.33 20.06 15.20
CA GLY A 146 21.43 19.84 14.27
C GLY A 146 21.21 18.66 13.32
N GLU A 147 20.75 17.52 13.85
CA GLU A 147 20.43 16.31 13.05
C GLU A 147 19.22 16.51 12.13
N MET A 148 18.29 17.41 12.47
CA MET A 148 17.21 17.85 11.58
C MET A 148 17.68 18.87 10.54
N GLY A 149 18.97 19.22 10.49
CA GLY A 149 19.53 20.21 9.58
C GLY A 149 19.40 21.67 10.04
N ILE A 150 18.96 21.92 11.28
CA ILE A 150 18.90 23.26 11.87
C ILE A 150 20.25 23.59 12.49
N ARG A 151 21.00 24.49 11.85
CA ARG A 151 22.33 24.89 12.31
C ARG A 151 22.27 26.28 12.94
N PRO A 152 22.44 26.42 14.27
CA PRO A 152 22.53 27.74 14.89
C PRO A 152 23.85 28.42 14.48
N GLY A 153 23.78 29.33 13.49
CA GLY A 153 24.90 30.12 12.99
C GLY A 153 24.47 31.54 12.57
N ARG A 154 25.41 32.34 12.04
CA ARG A 154 25.20 33.76 11.64
C ARG A 154 24.12 33.95 10.57
N GLN A 155 23.88 32.93 9.73
CA GLN A 155 22.71 32.84 8.87
C GLN A 155 21.67 31.97 9.59
N ARG A 156 20.48 32.52 9.84
CA ARG A 156 19.33 31.79 10.41
C ARG A 156 18.76 30.80 9.39
N ILE A 157 19.50 29.73 9.12
CA ILE A 157 19.08 28.64 8.25
C ILE A 157 18.48 27.56 9.15
N GLY A 158 17.21 27.76 9.52
CA GLY A 158 16.43 26.73 10.24
C GLY A 158 15.80 25.73 9.28
N ILE A 159 14.76 25.01 9.75
CA ILE A 159 13.88 24.17 8.90
C ILE A 159 13.38 24.97 7.68
N GLY A 160 13.28 26.30 7.83
CA GLY A 160 13.04 27.25 6.75
C GLY A 160 13.89 27.03 5.50
N ARG A 161 15.10 26.47 5.56
CA ARG A 161 15.88 26.09 4.36
C ARG A 161 15.10 25.20 3.39
N TRP A 162 14.30 24.27 3.90
CA TRP A 162 13.47 23.41 3.06
C TRP A 162 12.36 24.18 2.33
N PHE A 163 12.06 25.41 2.77
CA PHE A 163 10.91 26.22 2.35
C PHE A 163 11.26 27.62 1.81
N SER A 164 12.47 28.11 2.06
CA SER A 164 12.82 29.51 1.93
C SER A 164 14.29 29.72 1.52
N ASP A 165 14.96 28.70 0.95
CA ASP A 165 16.33 28.85 0.41
C ASP A 165 16.41 29.75 -0.84
N GLY A 166 15.30 30.33 -1.30
CA GLY A 166 15.33 31.32 -2.38
C GLY A 166 14.11 31.54 -3.26
N ARG A 167 12.87 31.10 -2.93
CA ARG A 167 11.68 31.51 -3.70
C ARG A 167 10.43 31.77 -2.85
N THR A 168 10.11 33.04 -2.64
CA THR A 168 8.93 33.56 -3.35
C THR A 168 9.44 34.25 -4.61
N LYS A 169 8.70 34.13 -5.74
CA LYS A 169 8.88 34.81 -7.05
C LYS A 169 10.02 34.21 -7.90
N GLU A 170 9.86 33.34 -8.90
CA GLU A 170 8.78 32.94 -9.82
C GLU A 170 8.79 31.41 -9.93
N GLY A 171 7.62 30.76 -9.96
CA GLY A 171 7.49 29.32 -10.25
C GLY A 171 7.45 28.35 -9.06
N GLY A 172 7.54 28.82 -7.81
CA GLY A 172 7.11 28.07 -6.61
C GLY A 172 7.97 26.90 -6.10
N LYS A 173 9.27 26.79 -6.47
CA LYS A 173 10.19 25.71 -6.00
C LYS A 173 11.49 26.23 -5.37
N THR A 174 11.99 25.55 -4.33
CA THR A 174 13.31 25.87 -3.70
C THR A 174 14.50 25.48 -4.59
N HIS A 175 15.72 25.97 -4.30
CA HIS A 175 16.93 25.53 -4.98
C HIS A 175 17.20 24.05 -4.69
N LEU A 176 17.04 23.63 -3.44
CA LEU A 176 17.07 22.22 -3.04
C LEU A 176 16.06 21.37 -3.85
N GLU A 177 14.79 21.80 -3.95
CA GLU A 177 13.80 21.09 -4.76
C GLU A 177 14.16 21.07 -6.24
N SER A 178 14.71 22.17 -6.78
CA SER A 178 15.12 22.24 -8.19
C SER A 178 16.25 21.25 -8.49
N SER A 179 17.24 21.12 -7.61
CA SER A 179 18.32 20.13 -7.73
C SER A 179 17.78 18.70 -7.63
N LEU A 180 16.96 18.41 -6.62
CA LEU A 180 16.37 17.08 -6.46
C LEU A 180 15.43 16.70 -7.61
N ASP A 181 14.69 17.67 -8.15
CA ASP A 181 13.85 17.47 -9.33
C ASP A 181 14.68 17.15 -10.57
N ALA A 182 15.83 17.81 -10.76
CA ALA A 182 16.74 17.50 -11.84
C ALA A 182 17.33 16.09 -11.71
N ASP A 183 17.79 15.71 -10.51
CA ASP A 183 18.50 14.45 -10.29
C ASP A 183 17.58 13.22 -10.26
N TYR A 184 16.34 13.37 -9.77
CA TYR A 184 15.46 12.22 -9.49
C TYR A 184 14.12 12.26 -10.21
N PHE A 185 13.59 13.43 -10.57
CA PHE A 185 12.23 13.55 -11.10
C PHE A 185 12.18 13.99 -12.58
N SER A 186 13.34 14.22 -13.19
CA SER A 186 13.49 14.55 -14.61
C SER A 186 13.57 13.31 -15.49
N GLU A 187 13.70 13.50 -16.81
CA GLU A 187 14.01 12.43 -17.77
C GLU A 187 15.41 11.81 -17.59
N GLN A 188 16.20 12.32 -16.65
CA GLN A 188 17.52 11.78 -16.29
C GLN A 188 17.48 10.96 -14.99
N GLY A 189 16.35 10.96 -14.26
CA GLY A 189 16.20 10.28 -12.97
C GLY A 189 16.23 8.76 -13.10
N PHE A 190 17.39 8.14 -12.94
CA PHE A 190 17.59 6.72 -13.26
C PHE A 190 17.07 5.76 -12.17
N ALA A 191 16.40 4.68 -12.57
CA ALA A 191 16.05 3.56 -11.70
C ALA A 191 17.26 2.63 -11.54
N PRO A 192 17.61 2.21 -10.31
CA PRO A 192 18.76 1.32 -10.12
C PRO A 192 18.61 0.04 -10.96
N PRO A 193 19.71 -0.51 -11.48
CA PRO A 193 19.70 -1.70 -12.33
C PRO A 193 19.16 -2.93 -11.58
N THR A 194 19.19 -2.91 -10.25
CA THR A 194 18.62 -3.92 -9.39
C THR A 194 17.62 -3.29 -8.40
N VAL A 195 16.50 -3.97 -8.19
CA VAL A 195 15.48 -3.61 -7.20
C VAL A 195 15.29 -4.78 -6.24
N VAL A 196 15.01 -4.52 -4.97
CA VAL A 196 14.71 -5.59 -4.01
C VAL A 196 13.23 -5.94 -4.17
N GLY A 197 12.95 -7.20 -4.54
CA GLY A 197 11.59 -7.72 -4.67
C GLY A 197 10.87 -7.84 -3.33
N ILE A 198 9.57 -8.13 -3.37
CA ILE A 198 8.75 -8.36 -2.16
C ILE A 198 9.25 -9.55 -1.33
N ASP A 199 10.02 -10.44 -1.94
CA ASP A 199 10.72 -11.57 -1.34
C ASP A 199 12.05 -11.19 -0.67
N GLY A 200 12.42 -9.91 -0.67
CA GLY A 200 13.66 -9.41 -0.08
C GLY A 200 14.91 -9.70 -0.91
N LYS A 201 14.77 -10.26 -2.12
CA LYS A 201 15.90 -10.62 -2.98
C LYS A 201 16.14 -9.54 -4.05
N PRO A 202 17.41 -9.22 -4.38
CA PRO A 202 17.72 -8.38 -5.53
C PRO A 202 17.20 -9.04 -6.81
N GLN A 203 16.43 -8.29 -7.59
CA GLN A 203 15.92 -8.66 -8.89
C GLN A 203 16.44 -7.66 -9.92
N ASP A 204 16.79 -8.17 -11.11
CA ASP A 204 17.19 -7.33 -12.22
C ASP A 204 16.00 -6.49 -12.70
N ASN A 205 16.19 -5.18 -12.74
CA ASN A 205 15.20 -4.21 -13.18
C ASN A 205 15.16 -4.07 -14.72
N SER A 206 15.97 -4.85 -15.44
CA SER A 206 16.07 -4.83 -16.92
C SER A 206 14.85 -5.41 -17.64
N THR A 207 14.04 -6.25 -16.98
CA THR A 207 12.96 -7.04 -17.61
C THR A 207 11.54 -6.54 -17.33
N SER A 208 11.37 -5.47 -16.54
CA SER A 208 10.03 -4.89 -16.38
C SER A 208 9.61 -4.21 -17.68
N TYR A 209 8.35 -4.34 -18.07
CA TYR A 209 7.69 -3.65 -19.21
C TYR A 209 7.77 -2.11 -19.15
N ILE A 210 8.49 -1.57 -18.15
CA ILE A 210 8.86 -0.18 -17.90
C ILE A 210 10.25 0.11 -18.55
N SER A 211 10.75 -0.78 -19.41
CA SER A 211 12.14 -0.79 -19.90
C SER A 211 12.51 0.37 -20.82
N ASP A 212 11.55 1.00 -21.49
CA ASP A 212 11.86 2.11 -22.40
C ASP A 212 12.05 3.44 -21.66
N ARG A 213 11.62 3.51 -20.38
CA ARG A 213 11.90 4.63 -19.49
C ARG A 213 12.23 4.10 -18.10
N LYS A 214 13.51 3.80 -17.89
CA LYS A 214 14.16 3.49 -16.60
C LYS A 214 14.12 4.68 -15.64
N LEU A 215 12.98 5.36 -15.52
CA LEU A 215 12.84 6.57 -14.74
C LEU A 215 12.27 6.21 -13.37
N ARG A 216 13.10 6.37 -12.33
CA ARG A 216 12.60 6.34 -10.96
C ARG A 216 12.30 7.77 -10.55
N ARG A 217 11.07 8.21 -10.81
CA ARG A 217 10.55 9.51 -10.32
C ARG A 217 10.24 9.45 -8.82
N ALA A 218 11.22 9.05 -8.02
CA ALA A 218 11.12 8.90 -6.58
C ALA A 218 12.50 9.10 -5.93
N LEU A 219 12.50 9.69 -4.74
CA LEU A 219 13.72 9.78 -3.94
C LEU A 219 14.10 8.40 -3.35
N PRO A 220 15.40 8.11 -3.15
CA PRO A 220 15.86 6.88 -2.50
C PRO A 220 15.31 6.70 -1.08
N ALA A 221 15.00 5.46 -0.68
CA ALA A 221 14.47 5.20 0.66
C ALA A 221 15.46 5.54 1.79
N ALA A 222 16.76 5.37 1.52
CA ALA A 222 17.88 5.73 2.39
C ALA A 222 18.75 6.80 1.70
N LEU A 223 19.40 7.65 2.47
CA LEU A 223 20.24 8.74 1.96
C LEU A 223 21.38 8.15 1.11
N SER A 224 21.31 8.39 -0.20
CA SER A 224 22.22 7.79 -1.18
C SER A 224 22.20 8.56 -2.50
N GLY A 225 23.23 8.35 -3.33
CA GLY A 225 23.35 9.01 -4.64
C GLY A 225 23.49 10.54 -4.53
N ALA A 226 22.91 11.27 -5.49
CA ALA A 226 22.96 12.74 -5.52
C ALA A 226 22.35 13.40 -4.26
N ALA A 227 21.36 12.77 -3.63
CA ALA A 227 20.75 13.25 -2.38
C ALA A 227 21.78 13.38 -1.25
N ALA A 228 22.82 12.53 -1.21
CA ALA A 228 23.87 12.61 -0.19
C ALA A 228 24.66 13.94 -0.23
N ALA A 229 24.67 14.65 -1.37
CA ALA A 229 25.28 15.97 -1.47
C ALA A 229 24.42 17.10 -0.84
N HIS A 230 23.14 16.84 -0.60
CA HIS A 230 22.18 17.84 -0.16
C HIS A 230 21.83 17.77 1.33
N PHE A 231 22.00 16.60 1.95
CA PHE A 231 21.64 16.33 3.33
C PHE A 231 22.85 15.89 4.13
N SER A 232 22.92 16.31 5.40
CA SER A 232 24.03 15.99 6.29
C SER A 232 23.89 14.67 7.04
N GLY A 233 22.71 14.04 6.99
CA GLY A 233 22.47 12.73 7.56
C GLY A 233 21.08 12.18 7.23
N GLU A 234 20.89 10.90 7.55
CA GLU A 234 19.61 10.19 7.38
C GLU A 234 18.42 10.89 8.06
N PRO A 235 18.54 11.45 9.28
CA PRO A 235 17.43 12.14 9.91
C PRO A 235 16.96 13.39 9.15
N GLU A 236 17.88 14.25 8.72
CA GLU A 236 17.58 15.46 7.93
C GLU A 236 16.85 15.07 6.64
N TYR A 237 17.34 14.04 5.96
CA TYR A 237 16.77 13.53 4.72
C TYR A 237 15.37 12.92 4.92
N ALA A 238 15.20 12.07 5.94
CA ALA A 238 13.93 11.43 6.24
C ALA A 238 12.84 12.45 6.62
N LEU A 239 13.20 13.47 7.40
CA LEU A 239 12.28 14.54 7.78
C LEU A 239 11.92 15.47 6.61
N TYR A 240 12.87 15.78 5.74
CA TYR A 240 12.58 16.49 4.48
C TYR A 240 11.56 15.72 3.63
N GLN A 241 11.77 14.42 3.42
CA GLN A 241 10.85 13.55 2.67
C GLN A 241 9.48 13.47 3.33
N ALA A 242 9.43 13.30 4.65
CA ALA A 242 8.17 13.25 5.41
C ALA A 242 7.40 14.57 5.25
N ASN A 243 8.09 15.69 5.39
CA ASN A 243 7.47 16.98 5.19
C ASN A 243 6.93 17.14 3.76
N ARG A 244 7.71 16.82 2.72
CA ARG A 244 7.25 16.93 1.32
C ARG A 244 6.13 15.96 0.96
N PHE A 245 6.01 14.84 1.69
CA PHE A 245 4.88 13.92 1.55
C PHE A 245 3.56 14.56 2.03
N TYR A 246 3.59 15.25 3.19
CA TYR A 246 2.41 15.88 3.77
C TYR A 246 2.09 17.24 3.16
N GLN A 247 3.10 18.00 2.77
CA GLN A 247 2.94 19.29 2.13
C GLN A 247 2.72 19.12 0.61
N ARG A 248 1.61 19.65 0.14
CA ARG A 248 1.28 19.78 -1.29
C ARG A 248 1.12 21.26 -1.63
N PRO A 249 2.21 22.03 -1.73
CA PRO A 249 2.13 23.43 -2.13
C PRO A 249 1.42 23.58 -3.49
N GLU A 250 1.51 22.57 -4.36
CA GLU A 250 0.73 22.50 -5.61
C GLU A 250 -0.79 22.50 -5.42
N ASN A 251 -1.29 22.11 -4.25
CA ASN A 251 -2.70 22.09 -3.88
C ASN A 251 -3.06 23.23 -2.92
N GLU A 252 -2.12 24.12 -2.60
CA GLU A 252 -2.38 25.25 -1.70
C GLU A 252 -3.39 26.19 -2.38
N ARG A 253 -4.55 26.32 -1.76
CA ARG A 253 -5.59 27.25 -2.19
C ARG A 253 -5.48 28.49 -1.34
N ALA A 254 -5.68 29.66 -1.95
CA ALA A 254 -5.84 30.89 -1.21
C ALA A 254 -6.94 30.69 -0.15
N TYR A 255 -6.62 30.91 1.11
CA TYR A 255 -7.59 30.79 2.18
C TYR A 255 -8.67 31.85 1.99
N GLU A 256 -9.91 31.41 1.79
CA GLU A 256 -11.08 32.29 1.78
C GLU A 256 -11.64 32.38 3.20
N ARG A 257 -11.72 33.60 3.74
CA ARG A 257 -12.22 33.87 5.10
C ARG A 257 -13.68 33.45 5.29
N LEU A 258 -14.46 33.41 4.21
CA LEU A 258 -15.86 33.04 4.19
C LEU A 258 -16.12 32.14 2.97
N PRO A 259 -17.04 31.16 3.08
CA PRO A 259 -17.48 30.42 1.90
C PRO A 259 -18.14 31.36 0.90
N VAL A 260 -17.88 31.16 -0.40
CA VAL A 260 -18.53 31.91 -1.47
C VAL A 260 -20.04 31.69 -1.38
N ALA A 261 -20.81 32.77 -1.21
CA ALA A 261 -22.27 32.70 -1.14
C ALA A 261 -22.83 32.07 -2.43
N GLY A 262 -23.64 31.01 -2.29
CA GLY A 262 -24.18 30.26 -3.43
C GLY A 262 -23.29 29.12 -3.94
N ALA A 263 -22.11 28.90 -3.36
CA ALA A 263 -21.30 27.71 -3.64
C ALA A 263 -21.95 26.46 -3.02
N ALA A 264 -22.91 25.87 -3.72
CA ALA A 264 -23.36 24.52 -3.44
C ALA A 264 -22.34 23.55 -4.05
N SER A 265 -21.77 22.65 -3.25
CA SER A 265 -21.07 21.49 -3.81
C SER A 265 -22.04 20.72 -4.69
N ALA A 266 -21.57 20.27 -5.86
CA ALA A 266 -22.38 19.42 -6.73
C ALA A 266 -22.92 18.23 -5.93
N LEU A 267 -24.18 17.87 -6.16
CA LEU A 267 -24.76 16.65 -5.59
C LEU A 267 -23.83 15.48 -5.88
N LEU A 268 -23.53 14.68 -4.86
CA LEU A 268 -22.72 13.49 -5.01
C LEU A 268 -23.44 12.55 -5.99
N LYS A 269 -22.82 12.32 -7.16
CA LYS A 269 -23.33 11.33 -8.11
C LYS A 269 -23.28 9.95 -7.45
N ALA A 270 -24.38 9.20 -7.52
CA ALA A 270 -24.40 7.82 -7.04
C ALA A 270 -23.26 7.04 -7.72
N PRO A 271 -22.48 6.24 -6.96
CA PRO A 271 -21.37 5.51 -7.54
C PRO A 271 -21.90 4.48 -8.55
N GLU A 272 -21.30 4.46 -9.73
CA GLU A 272 -21.50 3.37 -10.69
C GLU A 272 -20.72 2.15 -10.18
N PHE A 273 -21.45 1.06 -9.91
CA PHE A 273 -20.88 -0.21 -9.48
C PHE A 273 -20.63 -1.09 -10.70
N ASP A 274 -19.40 -1.59 -10.81
CA ASP A 274 -19.08 -2.75 -11.62
C ASP A 274 -19.02 -4.00 -10.71
N PHE A 275 -18.87 -5.17 -11.32
CA PHE A 275 -18.71 -6.44 -10.61
C PHE A 275 -17.68 -6.37 -9.46
N HIS A 276 -16.50 -5.78 -9.72
CA HIS A 276 -15.41 -5.75 -8.75
C HIS A 276 -15.72 -4.83 -7.55
N ARG A 277 -16.25 -3.63 -7.80
CA ARG A 277 -16.66 -2.70 -6.74
C ARG A 277 -17.79 -3.29 -5.91
N LEU A 278 -18.76 -3.95 -6.54
CA LEU A 278 -19.86 -4.56 -5.83
C LEU A 278 -19.37 -5.73 -4.96
N ALA A 279 -18.54 -6.62 -5.49
CA ALA A 279 -17.93 -7.70 -4.71
C ALA A 279 -17.10 -7.16 -3.53
N ALA A 280 -16.31 -6.11 -3.75
CA ALA A 280 -15.52 -5.46 -2.70
C ALA A 280 -16.37 -4.75 -1.64
N SER A 281 -17.58 -4.28 -1.98
CA SER A 281 -18.46 -3.59 -1.03
C SER A 281 -18.93 -4.48 0.13
N PHE A 282 -18.85 -5.81 -0.02
CA PHE A 282 -19.23 -6.77 1.02
C PHE A 282 -18.12 -7.11 2.02
N ASN A 283 -16.93 -6.49 1.93
CA ASN A 283 -15.76 -6.85 2.74
C ASN A 283 -16.01 -6.78 4.25
N ASP A 284 -16.88 -5.88 4.71
CA ASP A 284 -17.25 -5.72 6.12
C ASP A 284 -18.47 -6.58 6.53
N ALA A 285 -18.96 -7.45 5.64
CA ALA A 285 -20.11 -8.32 5.87
C ALA A 285 -19.76 -9.81 5.69
N PRO A 286 -19.00 -10.43 6.63
CA PRO A 286 -18.47 -11.80 6.45
C PRO A 286 -19.55 -12.88 6.30
N ALA A 287 -20.74 -12.68 6.86
CA ALA A 287 -21.87 -13.60 6.69
C ALA A 287 -22.44 -13.55 5.27
N VAL A 288 -22.53 -12.35 4.68
CA VAL A 288 -22.99 -12.14 3.30
C VAL A 288 -21.97 -12.71 2.32
N MET A 289 -20.68 -12.46 2.54
CA MET A 289 -19.62 -13.01 1.70
C MET A 289 -19.68 -14.55 1.61
N ARG A 290 -20.01 -15.23 2.71
CA ARG A 290 -20.18 -16.70 2.73
C ARG A 290 -21.39 -17.17 1.93
N ARG A 291 -22.53 -16.49 2.07
CA ARG A 291 -23.72 -16.78 1.26
C ARG A 291 -23.47 -16.53 -0.22
N LEU A 292 -22.66 -15.53 -0.57
CA LEU A 292 -22.26 -15.24 -1.95
C LEU A 292 -21.15 -16.17 -2.47
N GLY A 293 -20.54 -17.02 -1.63
CA GLY A 293 -19.37 -17.81 -2.04
C GLY A 293 -18.12 -16.97 -2.34
N LEU A 294 -18.08 -15.73 -1.82
CA LEU A 294 -16.89 -14.86 -1.79
C LEU A 294 -15.95 -15.19 -0.62
N VAL A 295 -16.40 -16.02 0.32
CA VAL A 295 -15.57 -16.70 1.32
C VAL A 295 -16.13 -18.11 1.49
N ILE A 296 -15.26 -19.11 1.38
CA ILE A 296 -15.65 -20.52 1.49
C ILE A 296 -14.90 -21.10 2.67
N ASP A 297 -15.61 -21.57 3.68
CA ASP A 297 -14.97 -22.23 4.81
C ASP A 297 -14.87 -23.73 4.50
N ALA A 298 -13.72 -24.34 4.79
CA ALA A 298 -13.49 -25.76 4.57
C ALA A 298 -12.72 -26.38 5.73
N VAL A 299 -13.06 -27.63 6.05
CA VAL A 299 -12.29 -28.47 6.98
C VAL A 299 -11.17 -29.16 6.19
N VAL A 300 -9.96 -29.13 6.74
CA VAL A 300 -8.82 -29.89 6.21
C VAL A 300 -8.95 -31.34 6.69
N ILE A 301 -9.27 -32.25 5.78
CA ILE A 301 -9.52 -33.66 6.14
C ILE A 301 -8.19 -34.33 6.52
N GLY A 302 -8.10 -34.87 7.74
CA GLY A 302 -6.86 -35.44 8.27
C GLY A 302 -5.79 -34.38 8.59
N GLY A 303 -6.17 -33.10 8.65
CA GLY A 303 -5.27 -32.00 8.92
C GLY A 303 -4.73 -31.98 10.35
N ARG A 304 -5.33 -32.72 11.29
CA ARG A 304 -4.81 -32.89 12.66
C ARG A 304 -3.36 -33.36 12.69
N ALA A 305 -2.95 -34.22 11.75
CA ALA A 305 -1.56 -34.67 11.63
C ALA A 305 -0.58 -33.49 11.41
N LEU A 306 -1.01 -32.44 10.69
CA LEU A 306 -0.22 -31.23 10.48
C LEU A 306 0.01 -30.47 11.79
N VAL A 307 -1.02 -30.41 12.65
CA VAL A 307 -0.95 -29.75 13.95
C VAL A 307 0.02 -30.50 14.87
N GLU A 308 -0.10 -31.83 14.92
CA GLU A 308 0.77 -32.68 15.73
C GLU A 308 2.24 -32.57 15.28
N GLN A 309 2.49 -32.53 13.97
CA GLN A 309 3.83 -32.29 13.41
C GLN A 309 4.37 -30.90 13.77
N ALA A 310 3.54 -29.86 13.65
CA ALA A 310 3.94 -28.50 14.00
C ALA A 310 4.25 -28.33 15.49
N GLN A 311 3.51 -29.01 16.36
CA GLN A 311 3.77 -29.02 17.81
C GLN A 311 5.07 -29.75 18.19
N ALA A 312 5.50 -30.72 17.38
CA ALA A 312 6.77 -31.41 17.56
C ALA A 312 7.98 -30.61 17.05
N LEU A 313 7.77 -29.50 16.33
CA LEU A 313 8.88 -28.64 15.88
C LEU A 313 9.45 -27.86 17.08
N PRO A 314 10.79 -27.78 17.19
CA PRO A 314 11.41 -27.03 18.26
C PRO A 314 11.16 -25.52 18.08
N LEU A 315 10.98 -24.80 19.19
CA LEU A 315 10.61 -23.36 19.22
C LEU A 315 11.56 -22.42 18.46
N HIS A 316 12.78 -22.84 18.14
CA HIS A 316 13.75 -22.06 17.34
C HIS A 316 13.60 -22.26 15.83
N ALA A 317 12.71 -23.15 15.40
CA ALA A 317 12.39 -23.44 14.00
C ALA A 317 11.03 -22.83 13.54
N LEU A 318 10.34 -22.12 14.44
CA LEU A 318 9.11 -21.37 14.21
C LEU A 318 9.42 -19.87 14.13
#